data_AF-A0A973MJ73-F1
#
_entry.id   AF-A0A973MJ73-F1
#
_cell.length_a   1.000
_cell.length_b   1.000
_cell.length_c   1.000
_cell.angle_alpha   90.00
_cell.angle_beta   90.00
_cell.angle_gamma   90.00
#
_symmetry.space_group_name_H-M   'P 1'
#
loop_
_entity.id
_entity.type
_entity.pdbx_description
1 polymer ?
#
loop_
_entity_poly.entity_id
_entity_poly.type
_entity_poly.pdbx_seq_one_letter_code
_entity_poly.pdbx_strand_id
1 'polypeptide(L)'
;MATDDFLELLNGAKHSAVHMEMRDVYAVSDEDEGFKRWKSGHRLDESARETWWRPWLDLMQETIARGVVVRRARIINEPVTEYIRYEHSFTFTNVAAGEQIRWLPRRLASDLALPGNDFWLFDNTAVMFNIWTGDGAWAENGREIRTEPAVIDLCSSAFESVWERATPHAEYQIV
;
A
#
# COMPACT_ATOMS: atom_id res chain seq x y z
N MET A 1 16.71 -0.90 -12.90
CA MET A 1 15.94 -1.88 -13.70
C MET A 1 14.58 -2.15 -13.07
N ALA A 2 14.45 -2.73 -11.87
CA ALA A 2 13.11 -2.93 -11.26
C ALA A 2 12.42 -1.63 -10.77
N THR A 3 13.18 -0.64 -10.28
CA THR A 3 12.67 0.68 -9.87
C THR A 3 12.11 1.51 -11.03
N ASP A 4 12.60 1.27 -12.24
CA ASP A 4 12.29 2.10 -13.41
C ASP A 4 10.86 1.87 -13.89
N ASP A 5 10.41 0.60 -13.97
CA ASP A 5 9.07 0.27 -14.49
C ASP A 5 7.94 0.77 -13.57
N PHE A 6 8.11 0.71 -12.25
CA PHE A 6 7.12 1.26 -11.31
C PHE A 6 7.00 2.78 -11.46
N LEU A 7 8.14 3.47 -11.52
CA LEU A 7 8.15 4.92 -11.67
C LEU A 7 7.57 5.34 -13.03
N GLU A 8 7.83 4.58 -14.08
CA GLU A 8 7.22 4.81 -15.40
C GLU A 8 5.69 4.70 -15.34
N LEU A 9 5.16 3.62 -14.75
CA LEU A 9 3.70 3.45 -14.62
C LEU A 9 3.05 4.54 -13.75
N LEU A 10 3.66 4.87 -12.61
CA LEU A 10 3.12 5.90 -11.71
C LEU A 10 3.20 7.31 -12.32
N ASN A 11 4.29 7.65 -13.00
CA ASN A 11 4.43 8.92 -13.72
C ASN A 11 3.51 8.97 -14.95
N GLY A 12 3.25 7.81 -15.56
CA GLY A 12 2.32 7.63 -16.67
C GLY A 12 0.87 7.88 -16.28
N ALA A 13 0.46 7.49 -15.06
CA ALA A 13 -0.92 7.60 -14.58
C ALA A 13 -1.47 9.03 -14.67
N LYS A 14 -2.74 9.14 -15.07
CA LYS A 14 -3.48 10.39 -15.34
C LYS A 14 -4.72 10.56 -14.49
N HIS A 15 -5.33 9.48 -14.01
CA HIS A 15 -6.62 9.53 -13.32
C HIS A 15 -6.57 8.83 -11.95
N SER A 16 -5.99 7.63 -11.88
CA SER A 16 -5.97 6.85 -10.65
C SER A 16 -4.77 5.94 -10.54
N ALA A 17 -4.26 5.77 -9.33
CA ALA A 17 -3.35 4.70 -8.96
C ALA A 17 -3.85 4.07 -7.67
N VAL A 18 -4.15 2.77 -7.68
CA VAL A 18 -4.65 2.06 -6.50
C VAL A 18 -3.66 0.98 -6.07
N HIS A 19 -3.47 0.83 -4.76
CA HIS A 19 -2.57 -0.17 -4.18
C HIS A 19 -3.29 -1.08 -3.20
N MET A 20 -3.25 -2.38 -3.46
CA MET A 20 -3.78 -3.43 -2.59
C MET A 20 -2.63 -4.11 -1.85
N GLU A 21 -2.71 -4.13 -0.52
CA GLU A 21 -1.79 -4.80 0.39
C GLU A 21 -2.55 -5.83 1.22
N MET A 22 -2.12 -7.08 1.20
CA MET A 22 -2.84 -8.20 1.82
C MET A 22 -1.96 -9.03 2.75
N ARG A 23 -0.74 -8.57 3.09
CA ARG A 23 0.16 -9.27 4.02
C ARG A 23 0.22 -8.54 5.36
N ASP A 24 0.47 -9.31 6.41
CA ASP A 24 0.60 -8.79 7.78
C ASP A 24 2.05 -8.53 8.21
N VAL A 25 3.00 -8.86 7.34
CA VAL A 25 4.44 -8.64 7.52
C VAL A 25 5.08 -8.46 6.16
N TYR A 26 5.87 -7.40 6.02
CA TYR A 26 6.83 -7.20 4.94
C TYR A 26 8.23 -7.16 5.56
N ALA A 27 9.10 -8.08 5.13
CA ALA A 27 10.47 -8.20 5.64
C ALA A 27 11.43 -7.47 4.70
N VAL A 28 11.21 -6.17 4.49
CA VAL A 28 12.07 -5.32 3.67
C VAL A 28 13.19 -4.76 4.55
N SER A 29 14.44 -4.86 4.10
CA SER A 29 15.64 -4.48 4.86
C SER A 29 15.61 -3.06 5.41
N ASP A 30 15.06 -2.10 4.66
CA ASP A 30 15.03 -0.69 5.04
C ASP A 30 13.92 -0.41 6.07
N GLU A 31 12.85 -1.21 6.07
CA GLU A 31 11.81 -1.13 7.08
C GLU A 31 12.28 -1.74 8.41
N ASP A 32 13.29 -2.61 8.39
CA ASP A 32 13.84 -3.26 9.58
C ASP A 32 14.46 -2.24 10.56
N GLU A 33 15.14 -1.18 10.09
CA GLU A 33 15.66 -0.13 10.97
C GLU A 33 14.57 0.74 11.58
N GLY A 34 13.60 1.17 10.76
CA GLY A 34 12.45 1.95 11.23
C GLY A 34 11.61 1.16 12.23
N PHE A 35 11.38 -0.12 11.94
CA PHE A 35 10.67 -1.05 12.81
C PHE A 35 11.42 -1.29 14.13
N LYS A 36 12.74 -1.47 14.10
CA LYS A 36 13.58 -1.57 15.32
C LYS A 36 13.48 -0.31 16.18
N ARG A 37 13.57 0.87 15.58
CA ARG A 37 13.42 2.15 16.31
C ARG A 37 12.03 2.29 16.90
N TRP A 38 11.00 1.94 16.14
CA TRP A 38 9.63 1.94 16.65
C TRP A 38 9.45 0.97 17.82
N LYS A 39 10.05 -0.22 17.73
CA LYS A 39 10.02 -1.21 18.81
C LYS A 39 10.76 -0.75 20.07
N SER A 40 11.78 0.12 19.93
CA SER A 40 12.44 0.76 21.07
C SER A 40 11.70 1.99 21.63
N GLY A 41 10.48 2.27 21.15
CA GLY A 41 9.61 3.33 21.65
C GLY A 41 9.66 4.64 20.86
N HIS A 42 10.42 4.70 19.77
CA HIS A 42 10.43 5.88 18.91
C HIS A 42 9.06 6.05 18.23
N ARG A 43 8.51 7.26 18.27
CA ARG A 43 7.28 7.65 17.57
C ARG A 43 7.57 8.92 16.80
N LEU A 44 6.95 9.03 15.63
CA LEU A 44 7.03 10.24 14.81
C LEU A 44 6.16 11.31 15.45
N ASP A 45 6.62 12.55 15.43
CA ASP A 45 5.83 13.71 15.80
C ASP A 45 5.12 14.24 14.55
N GLU A 46 3.80 14.13 14.53
CA GLU A 46 2.98 14.59 13.39
C GLU A 46 3.21 16.07 13.06
N SER A 47 3.55 16.89 14.06
CA SER A 47 3.79 18.32 13.88
C SER A 47 5.18 18.65 13.29
N ALA A 48 6.14 17.73 13.41
CA ALA A 48 7.53 17.92 12.97
C ALA A 48 7.78 17.28 11.59
N ARG A 49 7.13 17.82 10.55
CA ARG A 49 7.09 17.25 9.19
C ARG A 49 8.46 16.84 8.66
N GLU A 50 9.46 17.68 8.84
CA GLU A 50 10.84 17.47 8.40
C GLU A 50 11.50 16.21 8.98
N THR A 51 11.00 15.71 10.11
CA THR A 51 11.57 14.53 10.79
C THR A 51 11.12 13.20 10.20
N TRP A 52 10.01 13.18 9.47
CA TRP A 52 9.42 11.98 8.89
C TRP A 52 9.19 12.06 7.38
N TRP A 53 9.35 13.24 6.77
CA TRP A 53 9.25 13.39 5.33
C TRP A 53 10.34 12.60 4.61
N ARG A 54 9.98 11.88 3.55
CA ARG A 54 10.87 10.97 2.80
C ARG A 54 10.58 11.03 1.30
N PRO A 55 11.51 10.64 0.42
CA PRO A 55 11.35 10.76 -1.04
C PRO A 55 10.08 10.12 -1.63
N TRP A 56 9.59 9.04 -1.01
CA TRP A 56 8.31 8.43 -1.39
C TRP A 56 7.14 9.43 -1.31
N LEU A 57 7.13 10.29 -0.28
CA LEU A 57 6.05 11.25 -0.06
C LEU A 57 6.11 12.41 -1.05
N ASP A 58 7.30 12.80 -1.51
CA ASP A 58 7.46 13.74 -2.64
C ASP A 58 6.81 13.16 -3.91
N LEU A 59 7.15 11.90 -4.24
CA LEU A 59 6.60 11.20 -5.40
C LEU A 59 5.06 11.10 -5.36
N MET A 60 4.49 10.80 -4.19
CA MET A 60 3.03 10.77 -4.00
C MET A 60 2.43 12.16 -4.17
N GLN A 61 3.02 13.18 -3.54
CA GLN A 61 2.54 14.55 -3.63
C GLN A 61 2.57 15.07 -5.08
N GLU A 62 3.64 14.80 -5.82
CA GLU A 62 3.75 15.13 -7.24
C GLU A 62 2.71 14.40 -8.08
N THR A 63 2.47 13.12 -7.80
CA THR A 63 1.47 12.31 -8.51
C THR A 63 0.06 12.85 -8.31
N ILE A 64 -0.28 13.20 -7.07
CA ILE A 64 -1.57 13.79 -6.72
C ILE A 64 -1.71 15.20 -7.29
N ALA A 65 -0.63 15.99 -7.31
CA ALA A 65 -0.63 17.32 -7.92
C ALA A 65 -0.92 17.29 -9.44
N ARG A 66 -0.63 16.18 -10.12
CA ARG A 66 -1.04 15.95 -11.53
C ARG A 66 -2.54 15.63 -11.69
N GLY A 67 -3.30 15.50 -10.60
CA GLY A 67 -4.72 15.17 -10.60
C GLY A 67 -5.02 13.67 -10.44
N VAL A 68 -4.02 12.83 -10.16
CA VAL A 68 -4.20 11.39 -9.97
C VAL A 68 -4.77 11.11 -8.57
N VAL A 69 -5.86 10.34 -8.51
CA VAL A 69 -6.41 9.85 -7.25
C VAL A 69 -5.64 8.62 -6.79
N VAL A 70 -4.87 8.76 -5.71
CA VAL A 70 -4.10 7.65 -5.11
C VAL A 70 -4.85 7.04 -3.94
N ARG A 71 -5.18 5.75 -4.03
CA ARG A 71 -5.89 5.00 -2.98
C ARG A 71 -5.11 3.77 -2.55
N ARG A 72 -5.10 3.46 -1.26
CA ARG A 72 -4.47 2.26 -0.70
C ARG A 72 -5.43 1.51 0.19
N ALA A 73 -5.63 0.23 -0.10
CA ALA A 73 -6.45 -0.66 0.71
C ALA A 73 -5.57 -1.74 1.34
N ARG A 74 -5.70 -1.93 2.65
CA ARG A 74 -4.96 -2.92 3.42
C ARG A 74 -5.89 -3.97 4.00
N ILE A 75 -5.67 -5.24 3.69
CA ILE A 75 -6.35 -6.36 4.34
C ILE A 75 -5.42 -6.94 5.39
N ILE A 76 -5.83 -6.87 6.66
CA ILE A 76 -4.99 -7.23 7.81
C ILE A 76 -5.70 -8.20 8.76
N ASN A 77 -4.94 -9.05 9.43
CA ASN A 77 -5.44 -9.92 10.48
C ASN A 77 -5.60 -9.17 11.80
N GLU A 78 -6.62 -9.53 12.56
CA GLU A 78 -6.85 -9.08 13.94
C GLU A 78 -6.82 -10.31 14.88
N PRO A 79 -6.18 -10.23 16.06
CA PRO A 79 -5.38 -9.12 16.57
C PRO A 79 -4.14 -8.86 15.70
N VAL A 80 -3.76 -7.58 15.58
CA VAL A 80 -2.73 -7.15 14.62
C VAL A 80 -1.32 -7.58 15.03
N THR A 81 -0.47 -7.85 14.04
CA THR A 81 0.96 -8.12 14.26
C THR A 81 1.68 -6.85 14.74
N GLU A 82 2.86 -6.99 15.35
CA GLU A 82 3.71 -5.83 15.67
C GLU A 82 4.02 -4.99 14.43
N TYR A 83 4.22 -5.65 13.29
CA TYR A 83 4.48 -4.98 12.01
C TYR A 83 3.29 -4.10 11.58
N ILE A 84 2.05 -4.61 11.64
CA ILE A 84 0.87 -3.80 11.32
C ILE A 84 0.68 -2.65 12.33
N ARG A 85 1.02 -2.84 13.62
CA ARG A 85 1.03 -1.72 14.60
C ARG A 85 2.04 -0.65 14.20
N TYR A 86 3.22 -1.06 13.75
CA TYR A 86 4.23 -0.14 13.22
C TYR A 86 3.73 0.58 11.97
N GLU A 87 3.25 -0.16 10.97
CA GLU A 87 2.72 0.38 9.71
C GLU A 87 1.60 1.39 9.95
N HIS A 88 0.62 1.04 10.78
CA HIS A 88 -0.47 1.93 11.14
C HIS A 88 0.04 3.22 11.78
N SER A 89 1.06 3.14 12.65
CA SER A 89 1.58 4.30 13.39
C SER A 89 2.26 5.38 12.54
N PHE A 90 2.74 5.07 11.33
CA PHE A 90 3.31 6.06 10.41
C PHE A 90 2.44 6.32 9.18
N THR A 91 1.29 5.65 9.04
CA THR A 91 0.41 5.78 7.88
C THR A 91 -0.11 7.21 7.70
N PHE A 92 -0.21 8.00 8.78
CA PHE A 92 -0.54 9.43 8.70
C PHE A 92 0.40 10.19 7.76
N THR A 93 1.66 9.76 7.60
CA THR A 93 2.64 10.39 6.70
C THR A 93 2.22 10.29 5.23
N ASN A 94 1.69 9.13 4.82
CA ASN A 94 1.13 8.91 3.49
C ASN A 94 -0.16 9.72 3.29
N VAL A 95 -1.02 9.79 4.31
CA VAL A 95 -2.22 10.64 4.28
C VAL A 95 -1.84 12.13 4.13
N ALA A 96 -0.78 12.58 4.80
CA ALA A 96 -0.26 13.94 4.69
C ALA A 96 0.36 14.25 3.32
N ALA A 97 0.76 13.23 2.55
CA ALA A 97 1.13 13.37 1.14
C ALA A 97 -0.08 13.36 0.19
N GLY A 98 -1.28 13.05 0.71
CA GLY A 98 -2.56 13.10 0.01
C GLY A 98 -3.11 11.73 -0.41
N GLU A 99 -2.46 10.62 -0.04
CA GLU A 99 -3.03 9.29 -0.29
C GLU A 99 -4.31 9.07 0.53
N GLN A 100 -5.30 8.42 -0.07
CA GLN A 100 -6.48 7.95 0.67
C GLN A 100 -6.23 6.50 1.10
N ILE A 101 -6.32 6.22 2.41
CA ILE A 101 -5.95 4.90 2.95
C ILE A 101 -7.10 4.31 3.76
N ARG A 102 -7.41 3.03 3.50
CA ARG A 102 -8.42 2.27 4.23
C ARG A 102 -7.91 0.89 4.67
N TRP A 103 -8.47 0.41 5.77
CA TRP A 103 -8.11 -0.85 6.42
C TRP A 103 -9.32 -1.79 6.49
N LEU A 104 -9.12 -3.05 6.14
CA LEU A 104 -10.14 -4.10 6.17
C LEU A 104 -9.66 -5.26 7.07
N PRO A 105 -10.33 -5.53 8.20
CA PRO A 105 -10.13 -6.77 8.94
C PRO A 105 -10.37 -7.98 8.05
N ARG A 106 -9.42 -8.93 8.01
CA ARG A 106 -9.43 -10.07 7.08
C ARG A 106 -10.68 -10.95 7.20
N ARG A 107 -11.28 -11.03 8.39
CA ARG A 107 -12.57 -11.71 8.63
C ARG A 107 -13.74 -11.15 7.79
N LEU A 108 -13.63 -9.91 7.31
CA LEU A 108 -14.63 -9.26 6.44
C LEU A 108 -14.32 -9.39 4.94
N ALA A 109 -13.22 -10.08 4.60
CA ALA A 109 -12.79 -10.33 3.23
C ALA A 109 -13.03 -11.79 2.78
N SER A 110 -13.57 -12.66 3.66
CA SER A 110 -13.64 -14.11 3.41
C SER A 110 -14.51 -14.52 2.22
N ASP A 111 -15.48 -13.69 1.84
CA ASP A 111 -16.38 -13.87 0.70
C ASP A 111 -15.99 -13.00 -0.52
N LEU A 112 -14.83 -12.35 -0.49
CA LEU A 112 -14.32 -11.56 -1.61
C LEU A 112 -13.47 -12.40 -2.56
N ALA A 113 -13.66 -12.20 -3.87
CA ALA A 113 -12.73 -12.69 -4.87
C ALA A 113 -11.51 -11.76 -4.93
N LEU A 114 -10.36 -12.25 -4.47
CA LEU A 114 -9.13 -11.47 -4.40
C LEU A 114 -8.04 -12.08 -5.29
N PRO A 115 -7.20 -11.26 -5.96
CA PRO A 115 -5.99 -11.77 -6.58
C PRO A 115 -5.03 -12.33 -5.52
N GLY A 116 -4.16 -13.25 -5.92
CA GLY A 116 -3.26 -13.94 -4.98
C GLY A 116 -2.10 -13.09 -4.44
N ASN A 117 -1.79 -11.97 -5.09
CA ASN A 117 -0.66 -11.10 -4.75
C ASN A 117 -1.12 -9.66 -4.53
N ASP A 118 -0.35 -8.92 -3.74
CA ASP A 118 -0.44 -7.48 -3.65
C ASP A 118 -0.24 -6.86 -5.03
N PHE A 119 -0.85 -5.70 -5.30
CA PHE A 119 -0.72 -5.07 -6.60
C PHE A 119 -0.92 -3.57 -6.56
N TRP A 120 -0.29 -2.90 -7.51
CA TRP A 120 -0.71 -1.60 -8.00
C TRP A 120 -1.57 -1.76 -9.26
N LEU A 121 -2.60 -0.94 -9.42
CA LEU A 121 -3.35 -0.78 -10.66
C LEU A 121 -3.36 0.69 -11.06
N PHE A 122 -2.95 0.98 -12.29
CA PHE A 122 -2.82 2.33 -12.83
C PHE A 122 -3.85 2.57 -13.94
N ASP A 123 -4.67 3.61 -13.78
CA ASP A 123 -5.70 4.07 -14.73
C ASP A 123 -6.65 2.97 -15.27
N ASN A 124 -6.78 1.85 -14.57
CA ASN A 124 -7.48 0.67 -15.09
C ASN A 124 -6.90 0.17 -16.44
N THR A 125 -5.59 0.28 -16.62
CA THR A 125 -4.88 -0.10 -17.87
C THR A 125 -3.68 -1.01 -17.66
N ALA A 126 -3.04 -0.98 -16.50
CA ALA A 126 -1.90 -1.83 -16.17
C ALA A 126 -1.92 -2.21 -14.70
N VAL A 127 -1.74 -3.50 -14.43
CA VAL A 127 -1.53 -4.05 -13.08
C VAL A 127 -0.05 -4.36 -12.92
N MET A 128 0.53 -3.95 -11.80
CA MET A 128 1.85 -4.40 -11.36
C MET A 128 1.69 -5.19 -10.07
N PHE A 129 1.87 -6.51 -10.12
CA PHE A 129 1.88 -7.35 -8.94
C PHE A 129 3.19 -7.21 -8.17
N ASN A 130 3.09 -7.08 -6.85
CA ASN A 130 4.22 -7.18 -5.93
C ASN A 130 4.29 -8.62 -5.41
N ILE A 131 5.35 -9.33 -5.78
CA ILE A 131 5.57 -10.74 -5.44
C ILE A 131 6.58 -10.81 -4.30
N TRP A 132 6.14 -11.40 -3.20
CA TRP A 132 6.90 -11.56 -1.98
C TRP A 132 7.31 -13.02 -1.78
N THR A 133 8.47 -13.25 -1.19
CA THR A 133 8.87 -14.58 -0.75
C THR A 133 7.99 -15.06 0.42
N GLY A 134 8.08 -16.35 0.75
CA GLY A 134 7.31 -16.95 1.86
C GLY A 134 7.60 -16.31 3.22
N ASP A 135 8.84 -15.88 3.44
CA ASP A 135 9.31 -15.15 4.63
C ASP A 135 9.09 -13.63 4.56
N GLY A 136 8.44 -13.13 3.50
CA GLY A 136 8.01 -11.73 3.37
C GLY A 136 9.05 -10.79 2.80
N ALA A 137 10.21 -11.27 2.37
CA ALA A 137 11.19 -10.48 1.65
C ALA A 137 10.73 -10.22 0.19
N TRP A 138 11.37 -9.25 -0.45
CA TRP A 138 11.15 -8.99 -1.87
C TRP A 138 11.69 -10.15 -2.71
N ALA A 139 10.87 -10.71 -3.61
CA ALA A 139 11.34 -11.77 -4.50
C ALA A 139 12.30 -11.23 -5.57
N GLU A 140 13.21 -12.08 -6.08
CA GLU A 140 14.19 -11.71 -7.11
C GLU A 140 13.52 -11.15 -8.38
N ASN A 141 12.34 -11.65 -8.72
CA ASN A 141 11.42 -11.11 -9.73
C ASN A 141 10.13 -10.60 -9.08
N GLY A 142 10.28 -9.77 -8.03
CA GLY A 142 9.20 -9.29 -7.17
C GLY A 142 8.19 -8.37 -7.84
N ARG A 143 8.31 -8.11 -9.14
CA ARG A 143 7.36 -7.31 -9.94
C ARG A 143 6.98 -8.07 -11.20
N GLU A 144 5.68 -8.14 -11.44
CA GLU A 144 5.11 -8.64 -12.69
C GLU A 144 4.07 -7.66 -13.21
N ILE A 145 4.25 -7.19 -14.46
CA ILE A 145 3.32 -6.25 -15.10
C ILE A 145 2.40 -7.02 -16.05
N ARG A 146 1.10 -6.77 -15.93
CA ARG A 146 0.03 -7.40 -16.71
C ARG A 146 -0.93 -6.34 -17.25
N THR A 147 -1.34 -6.50 -18.50
CA THR A 147 -2.20 -5.54 -19.22
C THR A 147 -3.41 -6.23 -19.87
N GLU A 148 -3.59 -7.54 -19.62
CA GLU A 148 -4.72 -8.28 -20.12
C GLU A 148 -6.03 -7.78 -19.46
N PRO A 149 -7.09 -7.50 -20.24
CA PRO A 149 -8.34 -6.95 -19.72
C PRO A 149 -8.93 -7.76 -18.55
N ALA A 150 -8.92 -9.09 -18.66
CA ALA A 150 -9.44 -9.96 -17.59
C ALA A 150 -8.66 -9.84 -16.27
N VAL A 151 -7.35 -9.56 -16.32
CA VAL A 151 -6.51 -9.36 -15.13
C VAL A 151 -6.80 -7.99 -14.52
N ILE A 152 -6.93 -6.97 -15.35
CA ILE A 152 -7.31 -5.61 -14.93
C ILE A 152 -8.68 -5.63 -14.26
N ASP A 153 -9.69 -6.24 -14.88
CA ASP A 153 -11.05 -6.32 -14.36
C ASP A 153 -11.10 -7.06 -13.01
N LEU A 154 -10.35 -8.15 -12.87
CA LEU A 154 -10.20 -8.87 -11.61
C LEU A 154 -9.64 -7.96 -10.51
N CYS A 155 -8.52 -7.27 -10.78
CA CYS A 155 -7.86 -6.44 -9.78
C CYS A 155 -8.68 -5.20 -9.42
N SER A 156 -9.30 -4.58 -10.43
CA SER A 156 -10.17 -3.41 -10.27
C SER A 156 -11.40 -3.74 -9.41
N SER A 157 -12.13 -4.80 -9.76
CA SER A 157 -13.31 -5.24 -8.99
C SER A 157 -12.97 -5.68 -7.57
N ALA A 158 -11.84 -6.39 -7.39
CA ALA A 158 -11.34 -6.75 -6.07
C ALA A 158 -11.01 -5.51 -5.23
N PHE A 159 -10.33 -4.52 -5.81
CA PHE A 159 -9.98 -3.28 -5.12
C PHE A 159 -11.22 -2.54 -4.64
N GLU A 160 -12.21 -2.30 -5.51
CA GLU A 160 -13.43 -1.59 -5.11
C GLU A 160 -14.22 -2.36 -4.06
N SER A 161 -14.34 -3.68 -4.18
CA SER A 161 -15.05 -4.52 -3.19
C SER A 161 -14.44 -4.44 -1.79
N VAL A 162 -13.11 -4.38 -1.71
CA VAL A 162 -12.38 -4.15 -0.45
C VAL A 162 -12.58 -2.71 0.00
N TRP A 163 -12.43 -1.74 -0.90
CA TRP A 163 -12.49 -0.31 -0.61
C TRP A 163 -13.84 0.09 0.01
N GLU A 164 -14.95 -0.44 -0.51
CA GLU A 164 -16.30 -0.20 0.00
C GLU A 164 -16.52 -0.71 1.43
N ARG A 165 -15.86 -1.81 1.80
CA ARG A 165 -15.97 -2.43 3.14
C ARG A 165 -14.94 -1.89 4.13
N ALA A 166 -13.82 -1.37 3.64
CA ALA A 166 -12.70 -0.93 4.44
C ALA A 166 -12.97 0.40 5.16
N THR A 167 -12.39 0.55 6.36
CA THR A 167 -12.54 1.75 7.20
C THR A 167 -11.43 2.76 6.91
N PRO A 168 -11.72 4.06 6.72
CA PRO A 168 -10.70 5.11 6.59
C PRO A 168 -9.68 5.11 7.72
N HIS A 169 -8.42 5.40 7.41
CA HIS A 169 -7.34 5.38 8.40
C HIS A 169 -7.63 6.22 9.66
N ALA A 170 -8.23 7.41 9.51
CA ALA A 170 -8.57 8.28 10.63
C ALA A 170 -9.62 7.68 11.60
N GLU A 171 -10.40 6.71 11.13
CA GLU A 171 -11.47 6.06 11.90
C GLU A 171 -11.08 4.65 12.37
N TYR A 172 -10.07 4.05 11.74
CA TYR A 172 -9.69 2.66 12.02
C TYR A 172 -8.78 2.54 13.25
N GLN A 173 -9.31 1.94 14.30
CA GLN A 173 -8.59 1.61 15.53
C GLN A 173 -8.09 0.17 15.48
N ILE A 174 -6.79 -0.03 15.55
CA ILE A 174 -6.18 -1.37 15.59
C ILE A 174 -6.47 -2.04 16.94
N VAL A 175 -6.83 -3.33 16.90
CA VAL A 175 -7.06 -4.17 18.10
C VAL A 175 -5.86 -5.07 18.33
#